data_AF-A0A523MCM9-F1
#
_entry.id   AF-A0A523MCM9-F1
#
_cell.length_a   1.000
_cell.length_b   1.000
_cell.length_c   1.000
_cell.angle_alpha   90.00
_cell.angle_beta   90.00
_cell.angle_gamma   90.00
#
_symmetry.space_group_name_H-M   'P 1'
#
loop_
_entity.id
_entity.type
_entity.pdbx_description
1 polymer ?
#
loop_
_entity_poly.entity_id
_entity_poly.type
_entity_poly.pdbx_seq_one_letter_code
_entity_poly.pdbx_strand_id
1 'polypeptide(L)'
;MKKILFLMICVASVALAGCASHAPLAPEEDDRIAKQFETKRGLGAIYIFRKRQFTNRGIALPVSLDDQLVGHISEYEYFRIDVKPG
;
A
#
# COMPACT_ATOMS: atom_id res chain seq x y z
N MET A 1 -9.47 -20.12 -37.67
CA MET A 1 -9.73 -20.78 -36.38
C MET A 1 -8.56 -20.59 -35.39
N LYS A 2 -7.38 -21.21 -35.59
CA LYS A 2 -6.24 -21.11 -34.65
C LYS A 2 -5.75 -19.68 -34.35
N LYS A 3 -5.71 -18.80 -35.37
CA LYS A 3 -5.27 -17.39 -35.22
C LYS A 3 -6.22 -16.56 -34.35
N ILE A 4 -7.52 -16.81 -34.44
CA ILE A 4 -8.56 -16.12 -33.65
C ILE A 4 -8.53 -16.60 -32.20
N LEU A 5 -8.33 -17.92 -31.98
CA LEU A 5 -8.15 -18.49 -30.66
C LEU A 5 -6.91 -17.93 -29.95
N PHE A 6 -5.79 -17.80 -30.67
CA PHE A 6 -4.56 -17.21 -30.14
C PHE A 6 -4.77 -15.73 -29.74
N LEU A 7 -5.46 -14.95 -30.57
CA LEU A 7 -5.80 -13.56 -30.27
C LEU A 7 -6.66 -13.44 -29.01
N MET A 8 -7.68 -14.30 -28.85
CA MET A 8 -8.52 -14.32 -27.65
C MET A 8 -7.72 -14.64 -26.38
N ILE A 9 -6.78 -15.58 -26.45
CA ILE A 9 -5.92 -15.95 -25.31
C ILE A 9 -5.03 -14.76 -24.92
N CYS A 10 -4.43 -14.06 -25.89
CA CYS A 10 -3.63 -12.87 -25.62
C CYS A 10 -4.45 -11.76 -24.96
N VAL A 11 -5.65 -11.47 -25.48
CA VAL A 11 -6.55 -10.46 -24.90
C VAL A 11 -6.97 -10.83 -23.48
N ALA A 12 -7.29 -12.09 -23.22
CA ALA A 12 -7.60 -12.58 -21.89
C ALA A 12 -6.43 -12.42 -20.91
N SER A 13 -5.19 -12.72 -21.34
CA SER A 13 -4.00 -12.57 -20.47
C SER A 13 -3.73 -11.12 -20.04
N VAL A 14 -3.98 -10.15 -20.92
CA VAL A 14 -3.82 -8.72 -20.59
C VAL A 14 -4.91 -8.28 -19.61
N ALA A 15 -6.13 -8.79 -19.74
CA ALA A 15 -7.23 -8.49 -18.80
C ALA A 15 -6.96 -9.03 -17.38
N LEU A 16 -6.23 -10.13 -17.24
CA LEU A 16 -5.87 -10.69 -15.92
C LEU A 16 -4.67 -9.98 -15.26
N ALA A 17 -3.87 -9.22 -16.01
CA ALA A 17 -2.67 -8.55 -15.48
C ALA A 17 -2.97 -7.24 -14.71
N GLY A 18 -4.21 -6.75 -14.74
CA GLY A 18 -4.60 -5.44 -14.17
C GLY A 18 -5.01 -5.42 -12.70
N CYS A 19 -5.03 -6.56 -11.98
CA CYS A 19 -5.66 -6.63 -10.64
C CYS A 19 -4.77 -6.21 -9.47
N ALA A 20 -3.49 -5.89 -9.68
CA ALA A 20 -2.63 -5.40 -8.61
C ALA A 20 -2.69 -3.87 -8.55
N SER A 21 -3.83 -3.33 -8.10
CA SER A 21 -3.91 -1.93 -7.71
C SER A 21 -3.04 -1.74 -6.47
N HIS A 22 -1.77 -1.42 -6.67
CA HIS A 22 -0.86 -1.00 -5.61
C HIS A 22 -1.39 0.31 -5.02
N ALA A 23 -1.37 0.44 -3.69
CA ALA A 23 -1.70 1.71 -3.06
C ALA A 23 -0.71 2.77 -3.58
N PRO A 24 -1.15 4.01 -3.85
CA PRO A 24 -0.23 5.06 -4.26
C PRO A 24 0.77 5.30 -3.12
N LEU A 25 2.02 4.91 -3.35
CA LEU A 25 3.13 5.18 -2.44
C LEU A 25 3.41 6.68 -2.40
N ALA A 26 3.94 7.13 -1.25
CA ALA A 26 4.44 8.49 -1.13
C ALA A 26 5.62 8.72 -2.10
N PRO A 27 5.87 9.98 -2.50
CA PRO A 27 7.09 10.35 -3.22
C PRO A 27 8.35 9.87 -2.49
N GLU A 28 9.40 9.54 -3.24
CA GLU A 28 10.66 9.01 -2.71
C GLU A 28 11.28 9.92 -1.63
N GLU A 29 11.19 11.24 -1.80
CA GLU A 29 11.72 12.18 -0.81
C GLU A 29 10.97 12.13 0.53
N ASP A 30 9.64 12.01 0.50
CA ASP A 30 8.82 11.89 1.70
C ASP A 30 9.10 10.57 2.43
N ASP A 31 9.30 9.48 1.67
CA ASP A 31 9.71 8.19 2.20
C ASP A 31 11.09 8.24 2.87
N ARG A 32 12.06 8.89 2.22
CA ARG A 32 13.42 9.08 2.74
C ARG A 32 13.41 9.89 4.05
N ILE A 33 12.57 10.92 4.13
CA ILE A 33 12.41 11.73 5.35
C ILE A 33 11.73 10.91 6.45
N ALA A 34 10.64 10.20 6.14
CA ALA A 34 9.92 9.39 7.12
C ALA A 34 10.79 8.27 7.72
N LYS A 35 11.67 7.66 6.92
CA LYS A 35 12.61 6.62 7.39
C LYS A 35 13.74 7.13 8.30
N GLN A 36 13.85 8.43 8.51
CA GLN A 36 14.76 9.00 9.53
C GLN A 36 14.16 8.94 10.94
N PHE A 37 12.88 8.58 11.06
CA PHE A 37 12.15 8.51 12.34
C PHE A 37 12.15 9.82 13.15
N GLU A 38 12.35 10.94 12.48
CA GLU A 38 12.28 12.27 13.09
C GLU A 38 10.82 12.73 13.20
N THR A 39 10.46 13.28 14.36
CA THR A 39 9.14 13.86 14.58
C THR A 39 9.12 15.33 14.20
N LYS A 40 7.96 15.80 13.72
CA LYS A 40 7.74 17.23 13.50
C LYS A 40 7.56 17.93 14.85
N ARG A 41 8.03 19.17 14.95
CA ARG A 41 7.91 19.96 16.18
C ARG A 41 6.44 20.04 16.64
N GLY A 42 6.19 19.64 17.89
CA GLY A 42 4.85 19.66 18.48
C GLY A 42 3.95 18.50 18.05
N LEU A 43 4.49 17.47 17.38
CA LEU A 43 3.77 16.26 16.96
C LEU A 43 4.55 15.01 17.38
N GLY A 44 3.82 13.93 17.63
CA GLY A 44 4.35 12.57 17.64
C GLY A 44 4.21 11.93 16.26
N ALA A 45 4.86 10.77 16.05
CA ALA A 45 4.70 9.99 14.84
C ALA A 45 4.47 8.51 15.18
N ILE A 46 3.42 7.93 14.62
CA ILE A 46 3.11 6.50 14.70
C ILE A 46 3.54 5.85 13.39
N TYR A 47 4.32 4.78 13.48
CA TYR A 47 4.73 3.97 12.34
C TYR A 47 4.07 2.60 12.43
N ILE A 48 3.36 2.19 11.37
CA ILE A 48 2.73 0.88 11.26
C ILE A 48 3.37 0.17 10.08
N PHE A 49 4.18 -0.84 10.34
CA PHE A 49 4.79 -1.67 9.30
C PHE A 49 4.06 -2.99 9.16
N ARG A 50 3.69 -3.36 7.93
CA ARG A 50 3.06 -4.64 7.65
C ARG A 50 4.09 -5.64 7.14
N LYS A 51 4.50 -6.57 7.99
CA LYS A 51 5.23 -7.76 7.55
C LYS A 51 4.34 -8.66 6.69
N ARG A 52 4.93 -9.43 5.78
CA ARG A 52 4.22 -10.45 5.01
C ARG A 52 3.67 -11.55 5.92
N GLN A 53 2.47 -12.02 5.61
CA GLN A 53 1.87 -13.21 6.19
C GLN A 53 1.51 -14.21 5.09
N PHE A 54 1.49 -15.50 5.41
CA PHE A 54 1.13 -16.53 4.43
C PHE A 54 -0.36 -16.50 4.07
N THR A 55 -1.20 -16.01 4.99
CA THR A 55 -2.63 -15.76 4.81
C THR A 55 -2.87 -14.30 4.37
N ASN A 56 -3.94 -14.04 3.59
CA ASN A 56 -4.31 -12.70 3.09
C ASN A 56 -3.28 -12.02 2.17
N ARG A 57 -2.51 -12.83 1.42
CA ARG A 57 -1.58 -12.36 0.39
C ARG A 57 -2.34 -11.55 -0.67
N GLY A 58 -1.87 -10.34 -0.95
CA GLY A 58 -2.43 -9.46 -1.98
C GLY A 58 -3.68 -8.67 -1.57
N ILE A 59 -4.13 -8.73 -0.31
CA ILE A 59 -5.22 -7.89 0.21
C ILE A 59 -4.61 -6.74 1.01
N ALA A 60 -4.93 -5.49 0.68
CA ALA A 60 -4.56 -4.33 1.49
C ALA A 60 -5.47 -4.25 2.72
N LEU A 61 -4.90 -3.99 3.91
CA LEU A 61 -5.65 -3.94 5.17
C LEU A 61 -5.98 -2.49 5.54
N PRO A 62 -7.20 -2.19 6.01
CA PRO A 62 -7.53 -0.84 6.46
C PRO A 62 -6.71 -0.48 7.71
N VAL A 63 -6.29 0.77 7.79
CA VAL A 63 -5.65 1.38 8.97
C VAL A 63 -6.52 2.53 9.43
N SER A 64 -6.93 2.48 10.70
CA SER A 64 -7.74 3.51 11.34
C SER A 64 -7.08 4.05 12.60
N LEU A 65 -7.25 5.34 12.85
CA LEU A 65 -6.86 6.02 14.09
C LEU A 65 -8.09 6.76 14.60
N ASP A 66 -8.43 6.59 15.88
CA ASP A 66 -9.62 7.20 16.51
C ASP A 66 -10.91 6.97 15.71
N ASP A 67 -11.13 5.72 15.28
CA ASP A 67 -12.24 5.28 14.43
C ASP A 67 -12.33 5.94 13.04
N GLN A 68 -11.33 6.73 12.65
CA GLN A 68 -11.22 7.33 11.32
C GLN A 68 -10.30 6.52 10.42
N LEU A 69 -10.78 6.15 9.23
CA LEU A 69 -9.98 5.48 8.20
C LEU A 69 -8.88 6.42 7.70
N VAL A 70 -7.62 6.02 7.89
CA VAL A 70 -6.43 6.73 7.42
C VAL A 70 -6.02 6.24 6.03
N GLY A 71 -6.19 4.93 5.76
CA GLY A 71 -5.84 4.35 4.46
C GLY A 71 -5.82 2.83 4.48
N HIS A 72 -5.18 2.24 3.46
CA HIS A 72 -4.97 0.80 3.36
C HIS A 72 -3.49 0.48 3.18
N ILE A 73 -2.98 -0.53 3.90
CA ILE A 73 -1.57 -0.94 3.90
C ILE A 73 -1.39 -2.30 3.24
N SER A 74 -0.50 -2.40 2.26
CA SER A 74 -0.12 -3.66 1.61
C SER A 74 1.07 -4.32 2.32
N GLU A 75 1.44 -5.53 1.90
CA GLU A 75 2.59 -6.22 2.46
C GLU A 75 3.89 -5.46 2.17
N TYR A 76 4.77 -5.37 3.17
CA TYR A 76 6.06 -4.68 3.12
C TYR A 76 5.99 -3.16 2.96
N GLU A 77 4.80 -2.58 3.09
CA GLU A 77 4.60 -1.15 3.20
C GLU A 77 4.58 -0.72 4.68
N TYR A 78 4.67 0.58 4.89
CA TYR A 78 4.42 1.20 6.19
C TYR A 78 3.53 2.43 6.02
N PHE A 79 2.77 2.74 7.08
CA PHE A 79 2.20 4.07 7.28
C PHE A 79 3.02 4.84 8.29
N ARG A 80 3.19 6.13 8.03
CA ARG A 80 3.56 7.13 9.04
C ARG A 80 2.35 8.03 9.27
N ILE A 81 1.96 8.19 10.54
CA ILE A 81 0.85 9.06 10.94
C ILE A 81 1.39 10.07 11.95
N ASP A 82 1.41 11.34 11.58
CA ASP A 82 1.76 12.41 12.51
C ASP A 82 0.54 12.69 13.41
N VAL A 83 0.72 12.67 14.72
CA VAL A 83 -0.35 12.81 15.71
C VAL A 83 -0.04 13.94 16.68
N LYS A 84 -1.08 14.60 17.20
CA LYS A 84 -0.89 15.56 18.29
C LYS A 84 -0.46 14.80 19.55
N PRO A 85 0.44 15.37 20.37
CA PRO A 85 0.68 14.87 21.72
C PRO A 85 -0.65 14.90 22.48
N GLY A 86 -0.93 13.83 23.23
CA GLY A 86 -2.05 13.77 24.16
C GLY A 86 -1.85 14.70 25.35
#